data_AF-B7PYX0-F1
#
_entry.id   AF-B7PYX0-F1
#
_cell.length_a   1.000
_cell.length_b   1.000
_cell.length_c   1.000
_cell.angle_alpha   90.00
_cell.angle_beta   90.00
_cell.angle_gamma   90.00
#
_symmetry.space_group_name_H-M   'P 1'
#
loop_
_entity.id
_entity.type
_entity.pdbx_description
1 polymer ?
#
loop_
_entity_poly.entity_id
_entity_poly.type
_entity_poly.pdbx_seq_one_letter_code
_entity_poly.pdbx_strand_id
1 'polypeptide(L)' 'IGSKMAIAVKTKCNNILNAWVKTVRAHVYWCAQTSDDCGVLVLSKWMSVMRHVINLHEYPNSLYPACTHAPIELRRWLQE' A
#
# COMPACT_ATOMS: atom_id res chain seq x y z
N ILE A 1 -2.67 13.09 3.87
CA ILE A 1 -2.79 11.61 4.04
C ILE A 1 -2.56 11.13 5.48
N GLY A 2 -1.58 11.64 6.23
CA GLY A 2 -1.29 11.15 7.60
C GLY A 2 -2.41 11.28 8.64
N SER A 3 -3.26 12.32 8.54
CA SER A 3 -4.29 12.63 9.56
C SER A 3 -5.40 11.56 9.66
N LYS A 4 -5.97 11.09 8.54
CA LYS A 4 -7.06 10.11 8.55
C LYS A 4 -6.63 8.74 9.09
N MET A 5 -5.43 8.28 8.74
CA MET A 5 -4.88 7.04 9.29
C MET A 5 -4.63 7.14 10.79
N ALA A 6 -4.16 8.29 11.28
CA ALA A 6 -3.96 8.52 12.71
C ALA A 6 -5.26 8.47 13.52
N ILE A 7 -6.40 8.85 12.92
CA ILE A 7 -7.72 8.74 13.55
C ILE A 7 -8.17 7.26 13.60
N ALA A 8 -8.03 6.52 12.50
CA ALA A 8 -8.38 5.09 12.43
C ALA A 8 -7.53 4.21 13.36
N VAL A 9 -6.34 4.67 13.74
CA VAL A 9 -5.46 4.04 14.72
C VAL A 9 -5.96 4.22 16.17
N LYS A 10 -6.62 5.34 16.48
CA LYS A 10 -7.03 5.68 17.86
C LYS A 10 -8.27 4.91 18.33
N THR A 11 -9.00 4.25 17.43
CA THR A 11 -10.04 3.30 17.80
C THR A 11 -9.38 2.01 18.30
N LYS A 12 -9.79 1.53 19.49
CA LYS A 12 -9.17 0.46 20.30
C LYS A 12 -8.86 -0.88 19.60
N CYS A 13 -9.20 -1.06 18.32
CA CYS A 13 -9.16 -2.35 17.64
C CYS A 13 -8.04 -2.53 16.61
N ASN A 14 -7.21 -1.54 16.29
CA ASN A 14 -6.40 -1.60 15.07
C ASN A 14 -4.89 -1.34 15.26
N ASN A 15 -4.26 -1.98 16.25
CA ASN A 15 -2.79 -2.01 16.38
C ASN A 15 -2.08 -2.49 15.10
N ILE A 16 -2.75 -3.33 14.31
CA ILE A 16 -2.23 -3.75 13.01
C ILE A 16 -2.14 -2.57 12.02
N LEU A 17 -3.11 -1.65 12.00
CA LEU A 17 -3.06 -0.47 11.12
C LEU A 17 -1.85 0.42 11.43
N ASN A 18 -1.45 0.53 12.70
CA ASN A 18 -0.23 1.24 13.08
C ASN A 18 1.01 0.70 12.36
N ALA A 19 1.13 -0.62 12.22
CA ALA A 19 2.23 -1.26 11.51
C ALA A 19 2.22 -0.94 10.00
N TRP A 20 1.07 -0.55 9.45
CA TRP A 20 0.89 -0.25 8.03
C TRP A 20 1.05 1.23 7.67
N VAL A 21 0.82 2.17 8.60
CA VAL A 21 0.92 3.62 8.34
C VAL A 21 2.22 4.02 7.67
N LYS A 22 3.37 3.53 8.18
CA LYS A 22 4.69 3.83 7.63
C LYS A 22 4.84 3.28 6.21
N THR A 23 4.39 2.04 5.98
CA THR A 23 4.50 1.37 4.68
C THR A 23 3.60 2.00 3.63
N VAL A 24 2.35 2.31 3.96
CA VAL A 24 1.42 2.99 3.04
C VAL A 24 1.98 4.36 2.65
N ARG A 25 2.56 5.12 3.59
CA ARG A 25 3.19 6.40 3.29
C ARG A 25 4.39 6.22 2.34
N ALA A 26 5.27 5.28 2.64
CA ALA A 26 6.42 4.98 1.79
C ALA A 26 6.00 4.54 0.38
N HIS A 27 4.93 3.74 0.28
CA HIS A 27 4.35 3.29 -0.98
C HIS A 27 3.91 4.47 -1.86
N VAL A 28 3.22 5.46 -1.31
CA VAL A 28 2.81 6.67 -2.06
C VAL A 28 4.01 7.41 -2.64
N TYR A 29 5.07 7.60 -1.84
CA TYR A 29 6.28 8.26 -2.33
C TYR A 29 7.00 7.44 -3.39
N TRP A 30 7.07 6.12 -3.21
CA TRP A 30 7.62 5.21 -4.20
C TRP A 30 6.82 5.20 -5.50
N CYS A 31 5.49 5.28 -5.44
CA CYS A 31 4.63 5.42 -6.62
C CYS A 31 5.02 6.66 -7.43
N ALA A 32 5.22 7.81 -6.77
CA ALA A 32 5.61 9.04 -7.44
C ALA A 32 7.04 8.94 -8.02
N GLN A 33 7.99 8.41 -7.24
CA GLN A 33 9.41 8.34 -7.61
C GLN A 33 9.70 7.40 -8.79
N THR A 34 8.91 6.34 -8.96
CA THR A 34 9.23 5.26 -9.92
C THR A 34 8.35 5.26 -11.16
N SER A 35 7.60 6.35 -11.39
CA SER A 35 6.61 6.40 -12.47
C SER A 35 6.95 7.38 -13.59
N ASP A 36 8.18 7.92 -13.62
CA ASP A 36 8.69 8.78 -14.71
C ASP A 36 7.69 9.87 -15.14
N ASP A 37 7.12 10.59 -14.16
CA ASP A 37 6.07 11.60 -14.33
C ASP A 37 4.76 11.14 -15.02
N CYS A 38 4.59 9.84 -15.26
CA CYS A 38 3.37 9.23 -15.76
C CYS A 38 2.31 9.12 -14.64
N GLY A 39 1.41 10.11 -14.57
CA GLY A 39 0.34 10.15 -13.57
C GLY A 39 -0.56 8.91 -13.56
N VAL A 40 -0.80 8.27 -14.71
CA VAL A 40 -1.60 7.04 -14.82
C VAL A 40 -0.89 5.87 -14.13
N LEU A 41 0.44 5.78 -14.25
CA LEU A 41 1.23 4.75 -13.58
C LEU A 41 1.32 5.00 -12.06
N VAL A 42 1.42 6.26 -11.63
CA VAL A 42 1.32 6.64 -10.20
C VAL A 42 -0.01 6.15 -9.62
N LEU A 43 -1.13 6.43 -10.32
CA LEU A 43 -2.45 6.00 -9.87
C LEU A 43 -2.58 4.48 -9.84
N SER A 44 -2.07 3.78 -10.85
CA SER A 44 -2.09 2.31 -10.92
C SER A 44 -1.39 1.68 -9.72
N LYS A 45 -0.15 2.12 -9.42
CA LYS A 45 0.61 1.67 -8.26
C LYS A 45 -0.06 2.05 -6.94
N TRP A 46 -0.64 3.24 -6.83
CA TRP A 46 -1.33 3.67 -5.63
C TRP A 46 -2.54 2.78 -5.33
N MET A 47 -3.37 2.49 -6.33
CA MET A 47 -4.55 1.63 -6.20
C MET A 47 -4.17 0.20 -5.79
N SER A 48 -3.00 -0.28 -6.20
CA SER A 48 -2.48 -1.60 -5.84
C SER A 48 -2.31 -1.77 -4.32
N VAL A 49 -2.17 -0.68 -3.54
CA VAL A 49 -1.90 -0.75 -2.10
C VAL A 49 -2.99 -1.51 -1.35
N MET A 50 -4.26 -1.42 -1.78
CA MET A 50 -5.38 -2.05 -1.09
C MET A 50 -5.29 -3.57 -1.08
N ARG A 51 -4.85 -4.15 -2.20
CA ARG A 51 -4.61 -5.58 -2.34
C ARG A 51 -3.27 -5.99 -1.74
N HIS A 52 -2.24 -5.15 -1.87
CA HIS A 52 -0.94 -5.39 -1.26
C HIS A 52 -1.04 -5.60 0.26
N VAL A 53 -1.74 -4.73 0.99
CA VAL A 53 -1.81 -4.79 2.47
C VAL A 53 -2.54 -6.00 3.03
N ILE A 54 -3.33 -6.70 2.21
CA ILE A 54 -4.03 -7.97 2.53
C ILE A 54 -3.34 -9.19 1.92
N ASN A 55 -2.08 -9.05 1.49
CA ASN A 55 -1.27 -10.11 0.88
C ASN A 55 -1.74 -10.60 -0.51
N LEU A 56 -2.51 -9.79 -1.23
CA LEU A 56 -2.85 -10.06 -2.64
C LEU A 56 -1.92 -9.24 -3.53
N HIS A 57 -0.91 -9.90 -4.11
CA HIS A 57 0.14 -9.23 -4.90
C HIS A 57 -0.15 -9.19 -6.41
N GLU A 58 -1.32 -9.68 -6.83
CA GLU A 58 -1.81 -9.63 -8.21
C GLU A 58 -2.94 -8.60 -8.35
N TYR A 59 -2.93 -7.83 -9.44
CA TYR A 59 -3.81 -6.70 -9.63
C TYR A 59 -4.55 -6.76 -10.99
N PRO A 60 -5.81 -6.32 -11.06
CA PRO A 60 -6.56 -6.29 -12.33
C PRO A 60 -6.04 -5.25 -13.33
N ASN A 61 -5.21 -4.30 -12.87
CA ASN A 61 -4.70 -3.23 -13.71
C ASN A 61 -3.47 -3.70 -14.49
N SER A 62 -3.56 -3.70 -15.83
CA SER A 62 -2.48 -4.14 -16.72
C SER A 62 -1.21 -3.27 -16.66
N LEU A 63 -1.30 -2.01 -16.21
CA LEU A 63 -0.14 -1.11 -16.09
C LEU A 63 0.74 -1.44 -14.87
N TYR A 64 0.19 -2.12 -13.87
CA TYR A 64 0.93 -2.61 -12.71
C TYR A 64 0.28 -3.91 -12.23
N PRO A 65 0.53 -5.03 -12.95
CA PRO A 65 -0.22 -6.28 -12.75
C PRO A 65 0.23 -7.05 -11.50
N ALA A 66 1.44 -6.79 -11.00
CA ALA A 66 1.97 -7.45 -9.82
C ALA A 66 2.95 -6.57 -9.03
N CYS A 67 3.22 -6.93 -7.77
CA CYS A 67 4.25 -6.29 -6.96
C CYS A 67 5.65 -6.44 -7.56
N THR A 68 6.47 -5.40 -7.43
CA THR A 68 7.85 -5.34 -7.97
C THR A 68 8.94 -5.62 -6.92
N HIS A 69 8.55 -5.98 -5.70
CA HIS A 69 9.48 -6.37 -4.64
C HIS A 69 9.56 -7.90 -4.53
N ALA A 70 10.67 -8.39 -3.99
CA ALA A 70 10.80 -9.80 -3.57
C ALA A 70 9.77 -10.15 -2.48
N PRO A 71 9.50 -11.45 -2.22
CA PRO A 71 8.62 -11.88 -1.13
C PRO A 71 8.93 -11.18 0.19
N ILE A 72 7.89 -10.69 0.86
CA ILE A 72 8.01 -10.03 2.17
C ILE A 72 7.83 -11.10 3.23
N GLU A 73 8.95 -11.58 3.77
CA GLU A 73 8.95 -12.52 4.88
C GLU A 73 8.53 -11.83 6.19
N LEU A 74 7.79 -12.55 7.05
CA LEU A 74 7.45 -12.15 8.42
C LEU A 74 6.68 -10.83 8.55
N ARG A 75 5.54 -10.70 7.88
CA ARG A 75 4.62 -9.57 8.05
C ARG A 75 3.22 -10.00 8.48
N ARG A 76 2.61 -9.22 9.37
CA ARG A 76 1.20 -9.36 9.74
C ARG A 76 0.33 -8.59 8.74
N TRP A 77 -0.27 -9.32 7.81
CA TRP A 77 -1.17 -8.79 6.80
C TRP A 77 -2.53 -8.40 7.40
N LEU A 78 -3.15 -7.37 6.81
CA LEU A 78 -4.54 -7.07 7.11
C LEU A 78 -5.40 -8.24 6.63
N GLN A 79 -6.46 -8.54 7.37
CA GLN A 79 -7.46 -9.51 6.98
C GLN A 79 -8.66 -8.75 6.42
N GLU A 80 -9.28 -9.29 5.38
CA GLU A 80 -10.57 -8.81 4.86
C GLU A 80 -11.70 -9.12 5.85
#